data_AF-A0A8J3W4X0-F1
#
_entry.id   AF-A0A8J3W4X0-F1
#
_cell.length_a   1.000
_cell.length_b   1.000
_cell.length_c   1.000
_cell.angle_alpha   90.00
_cell.angle_beta   90.00
_cell.angle_gamma   90.00
#
_symmetry.space_group_name_H-M   'P 1'
#
loop_
_entity.id
_entity.type
_entity.pdbx_description
1 polymer ?
#
loop_
_entity_poly.entity_id
_entity_poly.type
_entity_poly.pdbx_seq_one_letter_code
_entity_poly.pdbx_strand_id
1 'polypeptide(L)'
;MSQLDLRVGEVVEVRSEAEILATLDGKGELENLPFMPEMVRFCGQRLTVHKVAHKLCDTISGTGMRRMDRAVHLTGARCDGSAHGGCQTACSMYWKEAWLRRVEPGASDVPAPEASVPGPVSEDRLLKLVEAAARKEPGADGEELFSCQATELLRAAPVCLPFRSLGQYAVDVRSGNAGVLATLSTLFVGLFNRYQKLSRRVLPRRLWIRRGMEWGFVPGGPHRKTPTGSLGLRPGELVRIRSKEEIVATLNADRLNRGLGFEEEMARHCGKVARVQARVERALDEKTGRLLTMKSPCISLEGIFCDGGHKQNCPREFVPFWREIWLERVEEPL
;
A
#
# COMPACT_ATOMS: atom_id res chain seq x y z
N MET A 1 -13.18 21.82 10.08
CA MET A 1 -12.82 21.85 8.64
C MET A 1 -13.87 21.06 7.87
N SER A 2 -14.42 21.63 6.82
CA SER A 2 -15.44 21.00 5.97
C SER A 2 -14.88 19.77 5.25
N GLN A 3 -15.67 18.71 5.19
CA GLN A 3 -15.39 17.50 4.40
C GLN A 3 -15.44 17.86 2.91
N LEU A 4 -14.45 17.43 2.13
CA LEU A 4 -14.40 17.65 0.69
C LEU A 4 -15.27 16.65 -0.06
N ASP A 5 -15.47 15.43 0.45
CA ASP A 5 -16.23 14.37 -0.25
C ASP A 5 -15.66 14.06 -1.65
N LEU A 6 -14.34 13.90 -1.71
CA LEU A 6 -13.62 13.67 -2.96
C LEU A 6 -13.99 12.33 -3.61
N ARG A 7 -13.89 12.27 -4.94
CA ARG A 7 -14.04 11.08 -5.77
C ARG A 7 -12.78 10.83 -6.60
N VAL A 8 -12.63 9.58 -7.05
CA VAL A 8 -11.57 9.19 -7.98
C VAL A 8 -11.64 10.05 -9.24
N GLY A 9 -10.50 10.56 -9.66
CA GLY A 9 -10.33 11.41 -10.85
C GLY A 9 -10.44 12.91 -10.59
N GLU A 10 -10.88 13.35 -9.40
CA GLU A 10 -10.87 14.78 -9.06
C GLU A 10 -9.43 15.30 -8.94
N VAL A 11 -9.19 16.53 -9.42
CA VAL A 11 -7.92 17.24 -9.23
C VAL A 11 -7.99 18.04 -7.94
N VAL A 12 -6.96 17.89 -7.11
CA VAL A 12 -6.80 18.60 -5.84
C VAL A 12 -5.43 19.25 -5.80
N GLU A 13 -5.33 20.33 -5.06
CA GLU A 13 -4.07 20.97 -4.73
C GLU A 13 -3.68 20.57 -3.31
N VAL A 14 -2.43 20.13 -3.12
CA VAL A 14 -1.87 19.95 -1.78
C VAL A 14 -1.66 21.34 -1.19
N ARG A 15 -2.13 21.56 0.03
CA ARG A 15 -1.98 22.85 0.70
C ARG A 15 -0.52 23.26 0.85
N SER A 16 -0.30 24.55 1.05
CA SER A 16 1.03 25.09 1.33
C SER A 16 1.59 24.55 2.66
N GLU A 17 2.90 24.60 2.82
CA GLU A 17 3.56 24.11 4.03
C GLU A 17 3.06 24.78 5.31
N ALA A 18 2.83 26.10 5.28
CA ALA A 18 2.29 26.84 6.40
C ALA A 18 0.86 26.38 6.77
N GLU A 19 0.02 26.12 5.76
CA GLU A 19 -1.33 25.58 5.98
C GLU A 19 -1.28 24.15 6.51
N ILE A 20 -0.39 23.29 6.01
CA ILE A 20 -0.19 21.93 6.53
C ILE A 20 0.26 22.00 7.98
N LEU A 21 1.30 22.77 8.28
CA LEU A 21 1.83 22.94 9.64
C LEU A 21 0.74 23.36 10.63
N ALA A 22 -0.17 24.25 10.22
CA ALA A 22 -1.30 24.68 11.04
C ALA A 22 -2.32 23.56 11.36
N THR A 23 -2.30 22.44 10.63
CA THR A 23 -3.16 21.27 10.89
C THR A 23 -2.51 20.23 11.80
N LEU A 24 -1.18 20.25 11.97
CA LEU A 24 -0.45 19.21 12.69
C LEU A 24 -0.40 19.51 14.19
N ASP A 25 -0.43 18.45 14.99
CA ASP A 25 -0.13 18.53 16.41
C ASP A 25 1.38 18.58 16.69
N GLY A 26 1.77 18.64 17.96
CA GLY A 26 3.18 18.68 18.36
C GLY A 26 3.99 17.43 18.01
N LYS A 27 3.35 16.37 17.50
CA LYS A 27 4.00 15.16 16.97
C LYS A 27 4.05 15.14 15.45
N GLY A 28 3.66 16.22 14.77
CA GLY A 28 3.59 16.25 13.31
C GLY A 28 2.46 15.37 12.74
N GLU A 29 1.43 15.08 13.54
CA GLU A 29 0.33 14.20 13.15
C GLU A 29 -0.98 14.99 12.99
N LEU A 30 -1.88 14.49 12.13
CA LEU A 30 -3.30 14.85 12.13
C LEU A 30 -4.11 13.57 12.29
N GLU A 31 -4.94 13.50 13.35
CA GLU A 31 -5.73 12.30 13.66
C GLU A 31 -4.88 11.03 13.81
N ASN A 32 -3.70 11.16 14.44
CA ASN A 32 -2.67 10.12 14.56
C ASN A 32 -2.03 9.66 13.24
N LEU A 33 -2.34 10.30 12.10
CA LEU A 33 -1.65 10.02 10.85
C LEU A 33 -0.49 11.01 10.69
N PRO A 34 0.77 10.56 10.64
CA PRO A 34 1.90 11.46 10.47
C PRO A 34 1.91 12.10 9.07
N PHE A 35 2.21 13.39 9.01
CA PHE A 35 2.66 14.05 7.79
C PHE A 35 4.18 13.86 7.69
N MET A 36 4.63 13.09 6.71
CA MET A 36 6.04 12.65 6.63
C MET A 36 6.91 13.68 5.88
N PRO A 37 8.23 13.74 6.13
CA PRO A 37 9.14 14.61 5.37
C PRO A 37 9.03 14.42 3.85
N GLU A 38 8.86 13.18 3.37
CA GLU A 38 8.69 12.88 1.95
C GLU A 38 7.42 13.51 1.33
N MET A 39 6.45 13.92 2.16
CA MET A 39 5.22 14.56 1.71
C MET A 39 5.41 16.06 1.41
N VAL A 40 6.41 16.71 2.02
CA VAL A 40 6.65 18.17 1.91
C VAL A 40 6.85 18.59 0.47
N ARG A 41 7.58 17.79 -0.33
CA ARG A 41 7.84 18.10 -1.74
C ARG A 41 6.59 18.28 -2.60
N PHE A 42 5.45 17.74 -2.16
CA PHE A 42 4.18 17.83 -2.88
C PHE A 42 3.36 19.06 -2.50
N CYS A 43 3.73 19.81 -1.45
CA CYS A 43 3.04 21.04 -1.05
C CYS A 43 2.92 22.02 -2.22
N GLY A 44 1.72 22.57 -2.41
CA GLY A 44 1.38 23.46 -3.53
C GLY A 44 1.19 22.78 -4.89
N GLN A 45 1.48 21.48 -5.02
CA GLN A 45 1.28 20.77 -6.28
C GLN A 45 -0.18 20.37 -6.49
N ARG A 46 -0.61 20.36 -7.75
CA ARG A 46 -1.90 19.78 -8.17
C ARG A 46 -1.72 18.32 -8.56
N LEU A 47 -2.52 17.46 -7.96
CA LEU A 47 -2.48 16.01 -8.15
C LEU A 47 -3.90 15.47 -8.36
N THR A 48 -3.99 14.29 -8.95
CA THR A 48 -5.28 13.61 -9.16
C THR A 48 -5.56 12.64 -8.02
N VAL A 49 -6.80 12.59 -7.55
CA VAL A 49 -7.29 11.59 -6.60
C VAL A 49 -7.31 10.23 -7.30
N HIS A 50 -6.38 9.36 -6.91
CA HIS A 50 -6.24 8.02 -7.46
C HIS A 50 -7.22 7.02 -6.82
N LYS A 51 -7.33 7.07 -5.49
CA LYS A 51 -8.30 6.27 -4.71
C LYS A 51 -8.78 7.06 -3.50
N VAL A 52 -10.04 6.85 -3.11
CA VAL A 52 -10.54 7.29 -1.81
C VAL A 52 -10.16 6.26 -0.75
N ALA A 53 -9.29 6.63 0.17
CA ALA A 53 -8.69 5.75 1.17
C ALA A 53 -9.56 5.67 2.45
N HIS A 54 -10.88 5.41 2.29
CA HIS A 54 -11.82 5.33 3.42
C HIS A 54 -11.64 4.08 4.31
N LYS A 55 -10.85 3.13 3.83
CA LYS A 55 -10.51 1.88 4.52
C LYS A 55 -9.15 1.37 4.09
N LEU A 56 -8.60 0.45 4.87
CA LEU A 56 -7.34 -0.24 4.58
C LEU A 56 -7.28 -1.62 5.22
N CYS A 57 -6.43 -2.48 4.70
CA CYS A 57 -6.11 -3.76 5.33
C CYS A 57 -5.07 -3.58 6.45
N ASP A 58 -5.35 -4.22 7.58
CA ASP A 58 -4.44 -4.32 8.72
C ASP A 58 -3.32 -5.33 8.42
N THR A 59 -2.16 -4.79 8.05
CA THR A 59 -0.93 -5.54 7.77
C THR A 59 -0.08 -5.77 9.02
N ILE A 60 -0.40 -5.12 10.14
CA ILE A 60 0.39 -5.21 11.39
C ILE A 60 -0.11 -6.34 12.28
N SER A 61 -1.42 -6.41 12.51
CA SER A 61 -2.05 -7.41 13.40
C SER A 61 -2.92 -8.41 12.65
N GLY A 62 -3.15 -8.22 11.34
CA GLY A 62 -3.93 -9.15 10.52
C GLY A 62 -5.42 -9.21 10.89
N THR A 63 -5.97 -8.18 11.55
CA THR A 63 -7.35 -8.21 12.07
C THR A 63 -8.43 -7.95 11.03
N GLY A 64 -8.05 -7.69 9.77
CA GLY A 64 -8.95 -7.48 8.65
C GLY A 64 -8.93 -6.05 8.14
N MET A 65 -10.09 -5.54 7.71
CA MET A 65 -10.23 -4.16 7.23
C MET A 65 -10.41 -3.19 8.39
N ARG A 66 -9.89 -1.97 8.23
CA ARG A 66 -9.98 -0.87 9.19
C ARG A 66 -10.45 0.40 8.49
N ARG A 67 -11.19 1.25 9.21
CA ARG A 67 -11.69 2.53 8.70
C ARG A 67 -10.60 3.59 8.80
N MET A 68 -10.41 4.33 7.73
CA MET A 68 -9.59 5.54 7.71
C MET A 68 -10.48 6.71 7.32
N ASP A 69 -10.59 7.69 8.21
CA ASP A 69 -11.50 8.80 7.99
C ASP A 69 -10.86 9.86 7.07
N ARG A 70 -11.65 10.31 6.07
CA ARG A 70 -11.35 11.47 5.20
C ARG A 70 -9.94 11.46 4.62
N ALA A 71 -9.54 10.33 4.04
CA ALA A 71 -8.26 10.18 3.40
C ALA A 71 -8.40 9.75 1.94
N VAL A 72 -7.43 10.13 1.11
CA VAL A 72 -7.28 9.72 -0.28
C VAL A 72 -5.84 9.27 -0.55
N HIS A 73 -5.65 8.56 -1.66
CA HIS A 73 -4.36 8.34 -2.30
C HIS A 73 -4.31 9.20 -3.57
N LEU A 74 -3.18 9.86 -3.82
CA LEU A 74 -2.97 10.71 -4.99
C LEU A 74 -2.07 10.00 -6.01
N THR A 75 -2.30 10.23 -7.30
CA THR A 75 -1.56 9.59 -8.39
C THR A 75 -0.06 9.92 -8.28
N GLY A 76 0.79 8.90 -8.25
CA GLY A 76 2.25 9.05 -8.18
C GLY A 76 2.81 9.48 -6.81
N ALA A 77 1.96 9.81 -5.83
CA ALA A 77 2.37 10.23 -4.49
C ALA A 77 2.75 9.04 -3.60
N ARG A 78 3.89 8.42 -3.89
CA ARG A 78 4.48 7.31 -3.12
C ARG A 78 5.71 7.77 -2.33
N CYS A 79 5.87 7.20 -1.15
CA CYS A 79 7.03 7.45 -0.27
C CYS A 79 8.32 6.91 -0.87
N ASP A 80 9.38 7.71 -0.89
CA ASP A 80 10.71 7.28 -1.34
C ASP A 80 11.62 6.78 -0.20
N GLY A 81 11.16 6.94 1.04
CA GLY A 81 11.84 6.47 2.25
C GLY A 81 13.14 7.19 2.58
N SER A 82 13.42 8.32 1.91
CA SER A 82 14.66 9.09 2.11
C SER A 82 14.84 9.56 3.57
N ALA A 83 13.74 9.91 4.25
CA ALA A 83 13.76 10.27 5.67
C ALA A 83 13.59 9.07 6.60
N HIS A 84 13.42 7.86 6.07
CA HIS A 84 13.14 6.62 6.81
C HIS A 84 14.21 5.54 6.57
N GLY A 85 15.49 5.94 6.66
CA GLY A 85 16.62 5.02 6.54
C GLY A 85 16.80 4.42 5.14
N GLY A 86 16.16 5.02 4.12
CA GLY A 86 16.15 4.51 2.75
C GLY A 86 15.26 3.26 2.60
N CYS A 87 14.13 3.20 3.30
CA CYS A 87 13.10 2.18 3.10
C CYS A 87 12.58 2.18 1.65
N GLN A 88 12.55 1.02 0.99
CA GLN A 88 12.25 0.91 -0.45
C GLN A 88 10.86 0.35 -0.76
N THR A 89 9.94 0.38 0.21
CA THR A 89 8.60 -0.22 0.06
C THR A 89 7.68 0.57 -0.88
N ALA A 90 7.99 1.85 -1.14
CA ALA A 90 7.22 2.71 -2.05
C ALA A 90 5.72 2.77 -1.71
N CYS A 91 5.40 2.89 -0.42
CA CYS A 91 4.01 2.92 0.07
C CYS A 91 3.23 4.09 -0.56
N SER A 92 1.98 3.85 -0.94
CA SER A 92 1.04 4.92 -1.29
C SER A 92 0.79 5.77 -0.05
N MET A 93 0.97 7.09 -0.19
CA MET A 93 0.76 8.02 0.92
C MET A 93 -0.75 8.23 1.14
N TYR A 94 -1.16 8.25 2.40
CA TYR A 94 -2.50 8.69 2.79
C TYR A 94 -2.50 10.20 2.92
N TRP A 95 -3.45 10.85 2.26
CA TRP A 95 -3.62 12.31 2.30
C TRP A 95 -4.95 12.61 2.97
N LYS A 96 -4.93 13.25 4.14
CA LYS A 96 -6.15 13.76 4.77
C LYS A 96 -6.73 14.86 3.91
N GLU A 97 -8.05 14.91 3.77
CA GLU A 97 -8.74 16.00 3.05
C GLU A 97 -8.39 17.39 3.60
N ALA A 98 -8.08 17.48 4.90
CA ALA A 98 -7.62 18.70 5.55
C ALA A 98 -6.31 19.25 4.97
N TRP A 99 -5.48 18.40 4.37
CA TRP A 99 -4.22 18.75 3.70
C TRP A 99 -4.40 19.15 2.23
N LEU A 100 -5.64 19.10 1.74
CA LEU A 100 -5.97 19.30 0.34
C LEU A 100 -6.92 20.49 0.16
N ARG A 101 -6.96 21.01 -1.06
CA ARG A 101 -7.92 21.99 -1.54
C ARG A 101 -8.50 21.47 -2.86
N ARG A 102 -9.84 21.51 -2.98
CA ARG A 102 -10.50 21.20 -4.26
C ARG A 102 -10.14 22.29 -5.28
N VAL A 103 -9.79 21.89 -6.50
CA VAL A 103 -9.59 22.81 -7.62
C VAL A 103 -10.89 22.87 -8.42
N GLU A 104 -11.39 24.08 -8.70
CA GLU A 104 -12.61 24.27 -9.48
C GLU A 104 -12.46 23.73 -10.92
N PRO A 105 -13.47 23.06 -11.48
CA PRO A 105 -13.44 22.58 -12.86
C PRO A 105 -13.20 23.73 -13.85
N GLY A 106 -12.16 23.64 -14.68
CA GLY A 106 -11.79 24.67 -15.65
C GLY A 106 -10.65 25.60 -15.22
N ALA A 107 -10.18 25.51 -13.97
CA ALA A 107 -8.96 26.20 -13.52
C ALA A 107 -7.66 25.46 -13.91
N SER A 108 -7.76 24.37 -14.70
CA SER A 108 -6.65 23.52 -15.12
C SER A 108 -5.64 24.23 -16.02
N ASP A 109 -6.08 25.24 -16.78
CA ASP A 109 -5.24 25.99 -17.74
C ASP A 109 -4.73 27.33 -17.17
N VAL A 110 -5.12 27.68 -15.95
CA VAL A 110 -4.60 28.86 -15.26
C VAL A 110 -3.47 28.37 -14.34
N PRO A 111 -2.22 28.87 -14.50
CA PRO A 111 -1.17 28.64 -13.51
C PRO A 111 -1.75 28.92 -12.13
N ALA A 112 -1.48 28.04 -11.16
CA ALA A 112 -1.90 28.31 -9.79
C ALA A 112 -1.52 29.75 -9.45
N PRO A 113 -2.44 30.58 -8.90
CA PRO A 113 -2.05 31.89 -8.41
C PRO A 113 -0.87 31.65 -7.49
N GLU A 114 0.26 32.35 -7.73
CA GLU A 114 1.51 32.17 -6.99
C GLU A 114 1.16 31.86 -5.55
N ALA A 115 1.36 30.60 -5.14
CA ALA A 115 1.12 30.19 -3.78
C ALA A 115 1.84 31.23 -2.94
N SER A 116 1.12 31.93 -2.06
CA SER A 116 1.68 33.01 -1.24
C SER A 116 3.01 32.52 -0.71
N VAL A 117 4.10 33.06 -1.24
CA VAL A 117 5.44 32.47 -1.08
C VAL A 117 5.63 32.28 0.41
N PRO A 118 5.70 31.02 0.90
CA PRO A 118 5.90 30.78 2.31
C PRO A 118 7.22 31.47 2.68
N GLY A 119 7.21 32.28 3.73
CA GLY A 119 8.48 32.80 4.23
C GLY A 119 9.39 31.61 4.61
N PRO A 120 10.72 31.69 4.40
CA PRO A 120 11.66 30.60 4.67
C PRO A 120 11.57 30.03 6.09
N VAL A 121 11.01 30.80 7.03
CA VAL A 121 10.76 30.41 8.41
C VAL A 121 9.67 29.34 8.55
N SER A 122 8.65 29.33 7.70
CA SER A 122 7.55 28.35 7.79
C SER A 122 7.94 26.98 7.24
N GLU A 123 8.71 26.96 6.16
CA GLU A 123 9.28 25.76 5.55
C GLU A 123 10.25 25.06 6.50
N ASP A 124 11.19 25.82 7.07
CA ASP A 124 12.14 25.32 8.07
C ASP A 124 11.45 24.74 9.32
N ARG A 125 10.32 25.32 9.76
CA ARG A 125 9.55 24.82 10.90
C ARG A 125 8.83 23.51 10.61
N LEU A 126 8.17 23.42 9.46
CA LEU A 126 7.47 22.20 9.08
C LEU A 126 8.45 21.05 8.97
N LEU A 127 9.53 21.24 8.20
CA LEU A 127 10.53 20.20 7.96
C LEU A 127 11.14 19.70 9.27
N LYS A 128 11.56 20.61 10.17
CA LYS A 128 12.10 20.24 11.49
C LYS A 128 11.12 19.43 12.32
N LEU A 129 9.83 19.81 12.34
CA LEU A 129 8.80 19.08 13.07
C LEU A 129 8.65 17.66 12.52
N VAL A 130 8.54 17.51 11.21
CA VAL A 130 8.25 16.20 10.60
C VAL A 130 9.48 15.29 10.55
N GLU A 131 10.69 15.84 10.47
CA GLU A 131 11.94 15.07 10.60
C GLU A 131 12.11 14.50 12.00
N ALA A 132 11.82 15.30 13.04
CA ALA A 132 11.79 14.81 14.41
C ALA A 132 10.71 13.74 14.61
N ALA A 133 9.52 13.94 14.03
CA ALA A 133 8.40 13.01 14.09
C ALA A 133 8.64 11.69 13.34
N ALA A 134 9.55 11.67 12.35
CA ALA A 134 9.90 10.47 11.57
C ALA A 134 10.69 9.43 12.39
N ARG A 135 11.04 9.75 13.64
CA ARG A 135 11.78 8.88 14.57
C ARG A 135 10.91 8.50 15.77
N LYS A 136 11.11 7.28 16.25
CA LYS A 136 10.58 6.81 17.55
C LYS A 136 11.69 6.88 18.59
N GLU A 137 11.31 6.72 19.86
CA GLU A 137 12.29 6.48 20.92
C GLU A 137 13.18 5.28 20.52
N PRO A 138 14.52 5.39 20.71
CA PRO A 138 15.44 4.32 20.36
C PRO A 138 15.06 3.00 21.06
N GLY A 139 15.29 1.88 20.38
CA GLY A 139 15.08 0.56 20.96
C GLY A 139 16.10 0.22 22.06
N ALA A 140 15.97 -0.97 22.66
CA ALA A 140 16.76 -1.40 23.82
C ALA A 140 18.28 -1.30 23.63
N ASP A 141 18.78 -1.41 22.40
CA ASP A 141 20.20 -1.35 22.05
C ASP A 141 20.62 -0.02 21.39
N GLY A 142 19.81 1.04 21.55
CA GLY A 142 19.99 2.30 20.83
C GLY A 142 19.69 2.22 19.34
N GLU A 143 19.00 1.15 18.91
CA GLU A 143 18.62 0.99 17.51
C GLU A 143 17.69 2.12 17.05
N GLU A 144 17.98 2.67 15.88
CA GLU A 144 17.15 3.71 15.28
C GLU A 144 15.81 3.10 14.84
N LEU A 145 14.74 3.63 15.41
CA LEU A 145 13.37 3.23 15.10
C LEU A 145 12.67 4.38 14.37
N PHE A 146 11.90 4.01 13.35
CA PHE A 146 11.23 4.97 12.49
C PHE A 146 9.72 4.99 12.74
N SER A 147 9.14 6.18 12.57
CA SER A 147 7.69 6.39 12.58
C SER A 147 7.25 6.88 11.21
N CYS A 148 6.40 6.12 10.53
CA CYS A 148 5.84 6.51 9.24
C CYS A 148 4.34 6.20 9.20
N GLN A 149 3.64 6.62 8.15
CA GLN A 149 2.22 6.35 8.03
C GLN A 149 1.89 4.86 8.17
N ALA A 150 2.71 3.97 7.61
CA ALA A 150 2.52 2.53 7.69
C ALA A 150 2.65 1.98 9.13
N THR A 151 3.61 2.49 9.92
CA THR A 151 3.80 2.04 11.31
C THR A 151 2.70 2.54 12.24
N GLU A 152 2.14 3.72 11.94
CA GLU A 152 1.11 4.34 12.77
C GLU A 152 -0.33 4.01 12.32
N LEU A 153 -0.50 3.15 11.31
CA LEU A 153 -1.82 2.82 10.73
C LEU A 153 -2.86 2.36 11.76
N LEU A 154 -2.46 1.60 12.78
CA LEU A 154 -3.41 1.14 13.80
C LEU A 154 -3.90 2.26 14.72
N ARG A 155 -3.07 3.29 14.95
CA ARG A 155 -3.46 4.49 15.68
C ARG A 155 -4.33 5.41 14.82
N ALA A 156 -3.99 5.57 13.55
CA ALA A 156 -4.72 6.39 12.60
C ALA A 156 -6.06 5.76 12.15
N ALA A 157 -6.17 4.44 12.17
CA ALA A 157 -7.35 3.67 11.77
C ALA A 157 -7.75 2.61 12.83
N PRO A 158 -8.17 3.04 14.04
CA PRO A 158 -8.40 2.13 15.16
C PRO A 158 -9.66 1.27 14.99
N VAL A 159 -10.62 1.71 14.17
CA VAL A 159 -11.93 1.06 14.03
C VAL A 159 -11.88 -0.05 12.99
N CYS A 160 -12.14 -1.29 13.42
CA CYS A 160 -12.33 -2.41 12.50
C CYS A 160 -13.59 -2.24 11.64
N LEU A 161 -13.51 -2.66 10.38
CA LEU A 161 -14.61 -2.71 9.42
C LEU A 161 -14.97 -4.17 9.12
N PRO A 162 -15.97 -4.73 9.82
CA PRO A 162 -16.45 -6.08 9.54
C PRO A 162 -16.88 -6.25 8.08
N PHE A 163 -16.74 -7.47 7.57
CA PHE A 163 -17.24 -7.85 6.23
C PHE A 163 -18.73 -7.54 6.02
N ARG A 164 -19.53 -7.60 7.09
CA ARG A 164 -20.98 -7.33 7.03
C ARG A 164 -21.33 -5.84 6.98
N SER A 165 -20.37 -4.93 7.15
CA SER A 165 -20.62 -3.49 7.11
C SER A 165 -20.84 -3.03 5.67
N LEU A 166 -22.07 -3.22 5.16
CA LEU A 166 -22.40 -3.04 3.74
C LEU A 166 -22.13 -1.60 3.23
N GLY A 167 -22.22 -0.61 4.13
CA GLY A 167 -21.91 0.78 3.80
C GLY A 167 -20.51 0.97 3.21
N GLN A 168 -19.52 0.14 3.57
CA GLN A 168 -18.16 0.25 3.00
C GLN A 168 -18.15 -0.01 1.48
N TYR A 169 -19.04 -0.88 0.99
CA TYR A 169 -19.14 -1.23 -0.43
C TYR A 169 -19.94 -0.19 -1.20
N ALA A 170 -20.93 0.42 -0.56
CA ALA A 170 -21.64 1.58 -1.12
C ALA A 170 -20.68 2.77 -1.31
N VAL A 171 -19.79 3.00 -0.34
CA VAL A 171 -18.73 4.03 -0.47
C VAL A 171 -17.77 3.69 -1.60
N ASP A 172 -17.34 2.42 -1.75
CA ASP A 172 -16.46 2.01 -2.87
C ASP A 172 -17.04 2.37 -4.25
N VAL A 173 -18.34 2.14 -4.43
CA VAL A 173 -19.04 2.44 -5.68
C VAL A 173 -19.23 3.94 -5.85
N ARG A 174 -19.71 4.63 -4.81
CA ARG A 174 -20.00 6.07 -4.88
C ARG A 174 -18.72 6.90 -5.12
N SER A 175 -17.60 6.50 -4.53
CA SER A 175 -16.33 7.21 -4.67
C SER A 175 -15.62 6.95 -5.99
N GLY A 176 -16.05 5.93 -6.75
CA GLY A 176 -15.35 5.49 -7.96
C GLY A 176 -14.17 4.55 -7.69
N ASN A 177 -13.96 4.10 -6.44
CA ASN A 177 -12.90 3.14 -6.13
C ASN A 177 -13.09 1.80 -6.85
N ALA A 178 -14.33 1.34 -6.98
CA ALA A 178 -14.69 0.10 -7.66
C ALA A 178 -16.07 0.21 -8.32
N GLY A 179 -16.24 -0.43 -9.48
CA GLY A 179 -17.57 -0.57 -10.08
C GLY A 179 -18.48 -1.54 -9.30
N VAL A 180 -19.77 -1.54 -9.63
CA VAL A 180 -20.76 -2.45 -9.02
C VAL A 180 -20.38 -3.92 -9.24
N LEU A 181 -20.03 -4.31 -10.48
CA LEU A 181 -19.66 -5.70 -10.79
C LEU A 181 -18.38 -6.15 -10.08
N ALA A 182 -17.38 -5.26 -9.98
CA ALA A 182 -16.16 -5.53 -9.22
C ALA A 182 -16.49 -5.74 -7.72
N THR A 183 -17.36 -4.91 -7.16
CA THR A 183 -17.81 -5.01 -5.77
C THR A 183 -18.59 -6.30 -5.49
N LEU A 184 -19.48 -6.70 -6.39
CA LEU A 184 -20.18 -7.99 -6.30
C LEU A 184 -19.21 -9.17 -6.35
N SER A 185 -18.20 -9.11 -7.22
CA SER A 185 -17.15 -10.12 -7.31
C SER A 185 -16.36 -10.22 -5.99
N THR A 186 -15.98 -9.08 -5.41
CA THR A 186 -15.31 -9.01 -4.11
C THR A 186 -16.16 -9.59 -2.98
N LEU A 187 -17.47 -9.32 -2.96
CA LEU A 187 -18.40 -9.91 -1.99
C LEU A 187 -18.47 -11.44 -2.13
N PHE A 188 -18.58 -11.93 -3.37
CA PHE A 188 -18.55 -13.36 -3.65
C PHE A 188 -17.24 -14.01 -3.16
N VAL A 189 -16.10 -13.41 -3.46
CA VAL A 189 -14.79 -13.88 -2.98
C VAL A 189 -14.73 -13.93 -1.44
N GLY A 190 -15.19 -12.87 -0.77
CA GLY A 190 -15.21 -12.83 0.70
C GLY A 190 -16.13 -13.87 1.33
N LEU A 191 -17.32 -14.07 0.75
CA LEU A 191 -18.27 -15.12 1.18
C LEU A 191 -17.69 -16.52 0.95
N PHE A 192 -17.07 -16.75 -0.20
CA PHE A 192 -16.38 -18.00 -0.52
C PHE A 192 -15.28 -18.31 0.49
N ASN A 193 -14.39 -17.35 0.77
CA ASN A 193 -13.30 -17.52 1.72
C ASN A 193 -13.81 -17.78 3.14
N ARG A 194 -14.91 -17.13 3.54
CA ARG A 194 -15.54 -17.37 4.84
C ARG A 194 -16.21 -18.74 4.92
N TYR A 195 -16.85 -19.21 3.85
CA TYR A 195 -17.35 -20.58 3.74
C TYR A 195 -16.20 -21.58 3.90
N GLN A 196 -15.09 -21.37 3.20
CA GLN A 196 -13.91 -22.25 3.25
C GLN A 196 -13.27 -22.31 4.64
N LYS A 197 -13.16 -21.15 5.33
CA LYS A 197 -12.69 -21.10 6.72
C LYS A 197 -13.60 -21.88 7.66
N LEU A 198 -14.92 -21.72 7.51
CA LEU A 198 -15.89 -22.45 8.31
C LEU A 198 -15.85 -23.96 7.98
N SER A 199 -15.83 -24.33 6.70
CA SER A 199 -15.85 -25.72 6.25
C SER A 199 -14.63 -26.50 6.73
N ARG A 200 -13.44 -25.89 6.71
CA ARG A 200 -12.21 -26.47 7.28
C ARG A 200 -12.28 -26.70 8.78
N ARG A 201 -13.09 -25.91 9.49
CA ARG A 201 -13.25 -26.02 10.95
C ARG A 201 -14.31 -27.03 11.36
N VAL A 202 -15.41 -27.15 10.60
CA VAL A 202 -16.60 -27.90 11.06
C VAL A 202 -17.10 -28.99 10.10
N LEU A 203 -16.70 -28.98 8.83
CA LEU A 203 -17.23 -29.88 7.81
C LEU A 203 -16.21 -30.96 7.40
N PRO A 204 -16.67 -32.17 7.00
CA PRO A 204 -15.80 -33.21 6.48
C PRO A 204 -15.12 -32.80 5.18
N ARG A 205 -13.91 -33.34 4.92
CA ARG A 205 -13.05 -33.00 3.76
C ARG A 205 -13.75 -33.04 2.40
N ARG A 206 -14.76 -33.90 2.23
CA ARG A 206 -15.57 -34.01 1.00
C ARG A 206 -16.35 -32.74 0.65
N LEU A 207 -16.63 -31.87 1.63
CA LEU A 207 -17.33 -30.59 1.43
C LEU A 207 -16.36 -29.42 1.21
N TRP A 208 -15.05 -29.68 1.25
CA TRP A 208 -14.04 -28.65 1.03
C TRP A 208 -13.88 -28.43 -0.48
N ILE A 209 -14.27 -27.25 -0.95
CA ILE A 209 -14.05 -26.88 -2.36
C ILE A 209 -12.54 -26.70 -2.55
N ARG A 210 -11.93 -27.24 -3.61
CA ARG A 210 -10.50 -27.02 -3.91
C ARG A 210 -9.59 -27.22 -2.68
N ARG A 211 -9.78 -28.30 -1.92
CA ARG A 211 -9.00 -28.62 -0.70
C ARG A 211 -9.11 -27.58 0.43
N GLY A 212 -10.15 -26.75 0.43
CA GLY A 212 -10.38 -25.72 1.44
C GLY A 212 -9.58 -24.43 1.20
N MET A 213 -8.99 -24.27 0.02
CA MET A 213 -8.20 -23.08 -0.32
C MET A 213 -9.06 -21.83 -0.45
N GLU A 214 -8.49 -20.68 -0.10
CA GLU A 214 -9.07 -19.38 -0.40
C GLU A 214 -9.09 -19.13 -1.93
N TRP A 215 -9.96 -18.23 -2.36
CA TRP A 215 -10.11 -17.81 -3.73
C TRP A 215 -8.80 -17.30 -4.32
N GLY A 216 -8.49 -17.70 -5.55
CA GLY A 216 -7.15 -17.60 -6.16
C GLY A 216 -6.39 -18.92 -6.10
N PHE A 217 -6.78 -19.81 -5.17
CA PHE A 217 -6.38 -21.22 -5.13
C PHE A 217 -4.86 -21.40 -5.20
N VAL A 218 -4.13 -20.66 -4.37
CA VAL A 218 -2.67 -20.78 -4.24
C VAL A 218 -2.35 -21.81 -3.14
N PRO A 219 -1.88 -23.02 -3.49
CA PRO A 219 -1.50 -24.04 -2.52
C PRO A 219 -0.12 -23.75 -1.91
N GLY A 220 0.19 -24.44 -0.80
CA GLY A 220 1.56 -24.57 -0.34
C GLY A 220 2.42 -25.36 -1.32
N GLY A 221 3.71 -25.06 -1.37
CA GLY A 221 4.68 -25.74 -2.20
C GLY A 221 5.35 -26.94 -1.50
N PRO A 222 6.18 -27.70 -2.24
CA PRO A 222 6.72 -28.98 -1.79
C PRO A 222 7.98 -28.86 -0.90
N HIS A 223 8.58 -27.68 -0.79
CA HIS A 223 9.91 -27.55 -0.20
C HIS A 223 9.89 -27.38 1.32
N ARG A 224 10.85 -28.02 2.01
CA ARG A 224 11.19 -27.66 3.41
C ARG A 224 12.17 -26.48 3.45
N LYS A 225 13.19 -26.53 2.60
CA LYS A 225 14.13 -25.44 2.35
C LYS A 225 13.96 -25.00 0.90
N THR A 226 13.54 -23.76 0.69
CA THR A 226 13.13 -23.28 -0.63
C THR A 226 14.34 -22.95 -1.51
N PRO A 227 14.27 -23.19 -2.83
CA PRO A 227 15.36 -22.85 -3.75
C PRO A 227 15.56 -21.33 -3.83
N THR A 228 16.72 -20.95 -4.35
CA THR A 228 17.07 -19.58 -4.72
C THR A 228 17.42 -19.55 -6.19
N GLY A 229 17.04 -18.47 -6.87
CA GLY A 229 17.44 -18.17 -8.24
C GLY A 229 17.77 -16.69 -8.30
N SER A 230 18.85 -16.35 -8.98
CA SER A 230 19.31 -14.97 -9.15
C SER A 230 19.55 -14.76 -10.63
N LEU A 231 18.89 -13.75 -11.18
CA LEU A 231 19.06 -13.26 -12.54
C LEU A 231 19.98 -12.03 -12.55
N GLY A 232 20.15 -11.34 -11.43
CA GLY A 232 20.88 -10.08 -11.35
C GLY A 232 20.12 -8.93 -12.01
N LEU A 233 18.79 -8.93 -11.88
CA LEU A 233 17.92 -7.93 -12.50
C LEU A 233 18.22 -6.51 -12.01
N ARG A 234 18.26 -5.57 -12.96
CA ARG A 234 18.44 -4.13 -12.76
C ARG A 234 17.15 -3.38 -13.09
N PRO A 235 16.94 -2.19 -12.49
CA PRO A 235 15.86 -1.29 -12.89
C PRO A 235 15.84 -1.06 -14.41
N GLY A 236 14.64 -1.05 -14.99
CA GLY A 236 14.39 -0.87 -16.42
C GLY A 236 14.30 -2.15 -17.25
N GLU A 237 14.88 -3.27 -16.79
CA GLU A 237 14.81 -4.56 -17.50
C GLU A 237 13.35 -5.07 -17.60
N LEU A 238 12.98 -5.66 -18.75
CA LEU A 238 11.69 -6.33 -18.90
C LEU A 238 11.75 -7.76 -18.38
N VAL A 239 10.71 -8.11 -17.62
CA VAL A 239 10.54 -9.46 -17.08
C VAL A 239 9.10 -9.93 -17.24
N ARG A 240 8.94 -11.23 -17.42
CA ARG A 240 7.65 -11.90 -17.27
C ARG A 240 7.57 -12.52 -15.88
N ILE A 241 6.43 -12.32 -15.22
CA ILE A 241 6.11 -13.03 -13.99
C ILE A 241 5.77 -14.47 -14.38
N ARG A 242 6.47 -15.45 -13.81
CA ARG A 242 6.23 -16.88 -14.08
C ARG A 242 4.78 -17.29 -13.79
N SER A 243 4.39 -18.43 -14.35
CA SER A 243 3.08 -19.01 -14.07
C SER A 243 2.92 -19.31 -12.58
N LYS A 244 1.66 -19.39 -12.14
CA LYS A 244 1.34 -19.70 -10.74
C LYS A 244 1.92 -21.06 -10.35
N GLU A 245 1.86 -22.03 -11.24
CA GLU A 245 2.33 -23.40 -11.05
C GLU A 245 3.85 -23.44 -10.86
N GLU A 246 4.61 -22.71 -11.68
CA GLU A 246 6.06 -22.58 -11.54
C GLU A 246 6.45 -21.90 -10.22
N ILE A 247 5.76 -20.82 -9.86
CA ILE A 247 6.05 -20.11 -8.60
C ILE A 247 5.75 -21.02 -7.40
N VAL A 248 4.58 -21.67 -7.38
CA VAL A 248 4.17 -22.62 -6.34
C VAL A 248 5.20 -23.75 -6.17
N ALA A 249 5.78 -24.23 -7.27
CA ALA A 249 6.82 -25.25 -7.23
C ALA A 249 8.06 -24.82 -6.44
N THR A 250 8.29 -23.50 -6.25
CA THR A 250 9.41 -22.97 -5.46
C THR A 250 9.09 -22.69 -3.99
N LEU A 251 7.84 -22.87 -3.56
CA LEU A 251 7.38 -22.49 -2.22
C LEU A 251 7.55 -23.61 -1.19
N ASN A 252 7.49 -23.25 0.08
CA ASN A 252 7.25 -24.19 1.18
C ASN A 252 5.74 -24.38 1.46
N ALA A 253 5.42 -25.24 2.43
CA ALA A 253 4.05 -25.52 2.83
C ALA A 253 3.25 -24.27 3.28
N ASP A 254 3.94 -23.25 3.80
CA ASP A 254 3.36 -21.97 4.24
C ASP A 254 3.26 -20.92 3.12
N ARG A 255 3.53 -21.32 1.87
CA ARG A 255 3.52 -20.44 0.67
C ARG A 255 4.62 -19.37 0.67
N LEU A 256 5.73 -19.65 1.36
CA LEU A 256 6.88 -18.76 1.44
C LEU A 256 8.01 -19.25 0.53
N ASN A 257 8.77 -18.33 -0.04
CA ASN A 257 10.12 -18.57 -0.55
C ASN A 257 11.10 -17.61 0.15
N ARG A 258 12.06 -18.18 0.90
CA ARG A 258 13.05 -17.42 1.66
C ARG A 258 12.41 -16.32 2.52
N GLY A 259 11.32 -16.67 3.21
CA GLY A 259 10.56 -15.76 4.08
C GLY A 259 9.61 -14.80 3.36
N LEU A 260 9.62 -14.72 2.02
CA LEU A 260 8.67 -13.89 1.27
C LEU A 260 7.45 -14.72 0.87
N GLY A 261 6.26 -14.24 1.22
CA GLY A 261 5.01 -14.91 0.88
C GLY A 261 4.60 -14.70 -0.58
N PHE A 262 3.98 -15.71 -1.15
CA PHE A 262 3.27 -15.61 -2.44
C PHE A 262 1.77 -15.74 -2.20
N GLU A 263 1.06 -14.63 -2.37
CA GLU A 263 -0.37 -14.51 -2.06
C GLU A 263 -1.27 -14.60 -3.29
N GLU A 264 -2.56 -14.78 -3.06
CA GLU A 264 -3.58 -14.89 -4.11
C GLU A 264 -3.71 -13.62 -4.96
N GLU A 265 -3.46 -12.44 -4.38
CA GLU A 265 -3.39 -11.18 -5.13
C GLU A 265 -2.18 -11.14 -6.07
N MET A 266 -1.02 -11.66 -5.65
CA MET A 266 0.16 -11.75 -6.50
C MET A 266 -0.08 -12.71 -7.67
N ALA A 267 -0.76 -13.84 -7.42
CA ALA A 267 -1.07 -14.82 -8.44
C ALA A 267 -1.93 -14.27 -9.60
N ARG A 268 -2.66 -13.16 -9.42
CA ARG A 268 -3.41 -12.46 -10.48
C ARG A 268 -2.51 -11.82 -11.54
N HIS A 269 -1.25 -11.60 -11.19
CA HIS A 269 -0.25 -10.98 -12.07
C HIS A 269 0.66 -12.00 -12.76
N CYS A 270 0.52 -13.30 -12.47
CA CYS A 270 1.23 -14.36 -13.19
C CYS A 270 1.02 -14.26 -14.70
N GLY A 271 2.08 -14.44 -15.48
CA GLY A 271 2.11 -14.36 -16.93
C GLY A 271 2.21 -12.93 -17.49
N LYS A 272 2.02 -11.88 -16.68
CA LYS A 272 2.18 -10.49 -17.13
C LYS A 272 3.66 -10.15 -17.36
N VAL A 273 3.90 -9.29 -18.32
CA VAL A 273 5.21 -8.66 -18.56
C VAL A 273 5.19 -7.28 -17.91
N ALA A 274 6.25 -6.96 -17.17
CA ALA A 274 6.42 -5.67 -16.52
C ALA A 274 7.91 -5.27 -16.50
N ARG A 275 8.18 -3.98 -16.35
CA ARG A 275 9.54 -3.48 -16.12
C ARG A 275 9.91 -3.62 -14.65
N VAL A 276 11.18 -3.95 -14.41
CA VAL A 276 11.76 -3.90 -13.08
C VAL A 276 11.80 -2.45 -12.62
N GLN A 277 11.05 -2.12 -11.57
CA GLN A 277 11.02 -0.78 -11.01
C GLN A 277 12.26 -0.55 -10.13
N ALA A 278 12.48 -1.44 -9.17
CA ALA A 278 13.59 -1.33 -8.25
C ALA A 278 14.00 -2.69 -7.68
N ARG A 279 15.27 -2.75 -7.25
CA ARG A 279 15.76 -3.79 -6.36
C ARG A 279 15.56 -3.33 -4.91
N VAL A 280 14.81 -4.12 -4.15
CA VAL A 280 14.43 -3.83 -2.76
C VAL A 280 15.31 -4.64 -1.82
N GLU A 281 16.09 -3.93 -1.02
CA GLU A 281 17.03 -4.48 -0.05
C GLU A 281 16.69 -4.07 1.38
N ARG A 282 15.96 -2.96 1.55
CA ARG A 282 15.56 -2.40 2.83
C ARG A 282 14.06 -2.14 2.89
N ALA A 283 13.44 -2.56 3.99
CA ALA A 283 12.04 -2.27 4.28
C ALA A 283 11.85 -2.08 5.79
N LEU A 284 10.90 -1.23 6.20
CA LEU A 284 10.54 -1.13 7.60
C LEU A 284 9.67 -2.31 8.02
N ASP A 285 9.93 -2.86 9.20
CA ASP A 285 8.94 -3.66 9.91
C ASP A 285 7.83 -2.73 10.42
N GLU A 286 6.63 -2.82 9.84
CA GLU A 286 5.52 -1.92 10.18
C GLU A 286 5.14 -1.99 11.66
N LYS A 287 5.34 -3.14 12.33
CA LYS A 287 4.97 -3.29 13.74
C LYS A 287 5.91 -2.53 14.68
N THR A 288 7.21 -2.60 14.42
CA THR A 288 8.23 -2.08 15.35
C THR A 288 8.83 -0.75 14.89
N GLY A 289 8.75 -0.43 13.60
CA GLY A 289 9.48 0.70 13.00
C GLY A 289 10.96 0.39 12.74
N ARG A 290 11.41 -0.85 12.91
CA ARG A 290 12.80 -1.25 12.65
C ARG A 290 13.07 -1.31 11.15
N LEU A 291 14.22 -0.79 10.72
CA LEU A 291 14.70 -0.98 9.36
C LEU A 291 15.28 -2.39 9.19
N LEU A 292 14.66 -3.19 8.34
CA LEU A 292 15.11 -4.53 8.01
C LEU A 292 15.96 -4.51 6.75
N THR A 293 17.13 -5.14 6.82
CA THR A 293 17.97 -5.44 5.64
C THR A 293 17.73 -6.88 5.19
N MET A 294 17.32 -7.06 3.94
CA MET A 294 16.97 -8.35 3.38
C MET A 294 18.22 -9.17 3.04
N LYS A 295 18.32 -10.40 3.57
CA LYS A 295 19.37 -11.36 3.18
C LYS A 295 19.27 -11.81 1.73
N SER A 296 18.06 -11.78 1.19
CA SER A 296 17.76 -12.06 -0.21
C SER A 296 16.93 -10.88 -0.70
N PRO A 297 17.49 -10.01 -1.56
CA PRO A 297 16.76 -8.88 -2.11
C PRO A 297 15.49 -9.31 -2.86
N CYS A 298 14.55 -8.39 -2.95
CA CYS A 298 13.34 -8.54 -3.75
C CYS A 298 13.36 -7.60 -4.94
N ILE A 299 12.42 -7.80 -5.85
CA ILE A 299 12.16 -6.95 -6.99
C ILE A 299 10.77 -6.33 -6.85
N SER A 300 10.64 -5.04 -7.06
CA SER A 300 9.34 -4.39 -7.34
C SER A 300 9.20 -4.19 -8.84
N LEU A 301 7.96 -4.27 -9.33
CA LEU A 301 7.63 -4.20 -10.76
C LEU A 301 6.73 -3.00 -11.04
N GLU A 302 7.00 -2.29 -12.12
CA GLU A 302 6.24 -1.10 -12.52
C GLU A 302 4.80 -1.47 -12.86
N GLY A 303 3.85 -0.67 -12.34
CA GLY A 303 2.41 -0.87 -12.59
C GLY A 303 1.82 -2.15 -11.98
N ILE A 304 2.59 -2.94 -11.24
CA ILE A 304 2.10 -4.12 -10.54
C ILE A 304 1.83 -3.76 -9.09
N PHE A 305 0.55 -3.58 -8.76
CA PHE A 305 0.09 -3.30 -7.40
C PHE A 305 -0.96 -4.32 -6.95
N CYS A 306 -1.24 -4.37 -5.67
CA CYS A 306 -2.40 -5.09 -5.15
C CYS A 306 -3.70 -4.40 -5.58
N ASP A 307 -4.61 -5.15 -6.21
CA ASP A 307 -5.92 -4.62 -6.66
C ASP A 307 -6.91 -4.49 -5.49
N GLY A 308 -6.66 -5.20 -4.38
CA GLY A 308 -7.53 -5.23 -3.21
C GLY A 308 -8.81 -6.06 -3.41
N GLY A 309 -8.98 -6.72 -4.57
CA GLY A 309 -10.18 -7.47 -4.93
C GLY A 309 -10.45 -8.67 -4.01
N HIS A 310 -9.42 -9.41 -3.61
CA HIS A 310 -9.54 -10.48 -2.62
C HIS A 310 -9.50 -9.96 -1.17
N LYS A 311 -9.37 -8.63 -0.98
CA LYS A 311 -9.29 -7.95 0.32
C LYS A 311 -10.35 -6.85 0.44
N GLN A 312 -11.61 -7.18 0.13
CA GLN A 312 -12.77 -6.30 0.35
C GLN A 312 -12.65 -4.92 -0.33
N ASN A 313 -12.12 -4.84 -1.56
CA ASN A 313 -11.86 -3.58 -2.29
C ASN A 313 -10.92 -2.64 -1.51
N CYS A 314 -9.87 -3.17 -0.90
CA CYS A 314 -8.88 -2.35 -0.21
C CYS A 314 -8.21 -1.36 -1.18
N PRO A 315 -8.28 -0.02 -0.96
CA PRO A 315 -7.71 0.97 -1.86
C PRO A 315 -6.19 1.20 -1.68
N ARG A 316 -5.53 0.48 -0.76
CA ARG A 316 -4.16 0.77 -0.31
C ARG A 316 -3.09 0.60 -1.40
N GLU A 317 -3.34 -0.27 -2.39
CA GLU A 317 -2.42 -0.56 -3.50
C GLU A 317 -0.96 -0.76 -3.06
N PHE A 318 -0.73 -1.75 -2.20
CA PHE A 318 0.63 -2.10 -1.78
C PHE A 318 1.46 -2.60 -2.98
N VAL A 319 2.77 -2.35 -2.93
CA VAL A 319 3.74 -2.83 -3.94
C VAL A 319 4.16 -4.25 -3.58
N PRO A 320 3.76 -5.28 -4.33
CA PRO A 320 4.22 -6.64 -4.09
C PRO A 320 5.71 -6.76 -4.40
N PHE A 321 6.40 -7.47 -3.51
CA PHE A 321 7.79 -7.87 -3.69
C PHE A 321 7.86 -9.23 -4.38
N TRP A 322 8.78 -9.37 -5.32
CA TRP A 322 8.98 -10.57 -6.11
C TRP A 322 10.38 -11.15 -5.87
N ARG A 323 10.48 -12.48 -5.80
CA ARG A 323 11.78 -13.16 -5.90
C ARG A 323 12.22 -13.22 -7.36
N GLU A 324 13.52 -13.09 -7.61
CA GLU A 324 14.04 -13.22 -8.97
C GLU A 324 13.77 -14.61 -9.58
N ILE A 325 13.72 -15.68 -8.78
CA ILE A 325 13.32 -17.02 -9.25
C ILE A 325 11.87 -17.09 -9.76
N TRP A 326 11.01 -16.13 -9.40
CA TRP A 326 9.63 -16.02 -9.88
C TRP A 326 9.51 -15.22 -11.18
N LEU A 327 10.63 -14.71 -11.68
CA LEU A 327 10.71 -13.87 -12.86
C LEU A 327 11.53 -14.59 -13.93
N GLU A 328 11.32 -14.18 -15.17
CA GLU A 328 12.16 -14.54 -16.31
C GLU A 328 12.38 -13.30 -17.17
N ARG A 329 13.60 -13.15 -17.72
CA ARG A 329 13.88 -12.05 -18.64
C ARG A 329 13.11 -12.27 -19.93
N VAL A 330 12.63 -11.17 -20.50
CA VAL A 330 12.06 -11.15 -21.84
C VAL A 330 12.75 -10.06 -22.65
N GLU A 331 12.92 -10.31 -23.95
CA GLU A 331 13.46 -9.30 -24.87
C GLU A 331 12.43 -8.19 -25.08
N GLU A 332 12.90 -6.95 -25.30
CA GLU A 332 12.02 -5.87 -25.76
C GLU A 332 11.51 -6.22 -27.16
N PRO A 333 10.20 -6.12 -27.43
CA PRO A 333 9.71 -6.18 -28.80
C PRO A 333 10.40 -5.08 -29.61
N LEU A 334 11.08 -5.47 -30.69
CA LEU A 334 11.79 -4.58 -31.63
C LEU A 334 10.87 -3.52 -32.24
#